data_AF-A0AAX0Q7W3-F1
#
_entry.id   AF-A0AAX0Q7W3-F1
#
_cell.length_a   1.000
_cell.length_b   1.000
_cell.length_c   1.000
_cell.angle_alpha   90.00
_cell.angle_beta   90.00
_cell.angle_gamma   90.00
#
_symmetry.space_group_name_H-M   'P 1'
#
loop_
_entity.id
_entity.type
_entity.pdbx_description
1 polymer ?
#
loop_
_entity_poly.entity_id
_entity_poly.type
_entity_poly.pdbx_seq_one_letter_code
_entity_poly.pdbx_strand_id
1 'polypeptide(L)'
;MVERPEGWNEDLYNKLSLEYLIECAKNEQFDEWNQAYEAYLKSEWKRLFPDEKYDLGNIGKLFYDGSEFVRPDFQEIDFTDAIKEQAYFIDAHLEDANIDRAHLEGANFNGAHLKGVNFNGAHLENASFGYANLENAYFKNAHLENADLHDVHLEGASFNGAHLEDARIEYAHLEGAQITLAVVNGDTLFFANTIDDKTDFTGTSLSSARILPELRTQLERNIRQIRWEKWYNDNKLLEIPARIFWKISDYGSSTRSILFTFLFSNFIFTMIYLALRDANLLHGTILSSGNDILLVFMQTTLVPFGILGIDLTTLSPIPITIIFIQVIFGYIILAALVTRMAIMFQNLSP
;
A
#
# COMPACT_ATOMS: atom_id res chain seq x y z
N MET A 1 -11.18 -28.99 10.46
CA MET A 1 -10.14 -29.92 10.91
C MET A 1 -9.04 -29.86 9.88
N VAL A 2 -7.90 -29.28 10.23
CA VAL A 2 -6.69 -29.38 9.41
C VAL A 2 -6.32 -30.87 9.38
N GLU A 3 -6.31 -31.51 8.21
CA GLU A 3 -5.81 -32.87 8.09
C GLU A 3 -4.33 -32.87 8.48
N ARG A 4 -3.98 -33.64 9.51
CA ARG A 4 -2.62 -33.71 10.03
C ARG A 4 -1.76 -34.51 9.07
N PRO A 5 -0.69 -33.93 8.51
CA PRO A 5 0.11 -34.56 7.47
C PRO A 5 0.99 -35.68 8.04
N GLU A 6 1.38 -36.62 7.18
CA GLU A 6 2.20 -37.75 7.61
C GLU A 6 3.59 -37.27 8.07
N GLY A 7 4.04 -37.77 9.22
CA GLY A 7 5.37 -37.50 9.79
C GLY A 7 5.51 -36.19 10.58
N TRP A 8 4.43 -35.43 10.79
CA TRP A 8 4.45 -34.21 11.61
C TRP A 8 4.72 -34.50 13.10
N ASN A 9 5.35 -33.56 13.80
CA ASN A 9 5.75 -33.73 15.20
C ASN A 9 4.66 -33.29 16.19
N GLU A 10 3.74 -34.20 16.49
CA GLU A 10 2.60 -33.94 17.38
C GLU A 10 3.04 -33.55 18.80
N ASP A 11 4.08 -34.17 19.36
CA ASP A 11 4.52 -33.89 20.73
C ASP A 11 5.01 -32.45 20.89
N LEU A 12 5.79 -31.93 19.92
CA LEU A 12 6.24 -30.55 19.94
C LEU A 12 5.09 -29.58 19.66
N TYR A 13 4.18 -29.93 18.75
CA TYR A 13 3.01 -29.11 18.49
C TYR A 13 2.11 -28.97 19.72
N ASN A 14 1.85 -30.06 20.44
CA ASN A 14 1.01 -30.04 21.64
C ASN A 14 1.68 -29.26 22.79
N LYS A 15 3.02 -29.17 22.81
CA LYS A 15 3.71 -28.23 23.70
C LYS A 15 3.43 -26.79 23.33
N LEU A 16 3.24 -26.47 22.04
CA LEU A 16 2.84 -25.14 21.58
C LEU A 16 1.34 -24.85 21.83
N SER A 17 0.82 -25.29 22.98
CA SER A 17 -0.55 -25.06 23.41
C SER A 17 -0.71 -23.68 24.04
N LEU A 18 -1.96 -23.23 24.10
CA LEU A 18 -2.34 -22.02 24.84
C LEU A 18 -1.85 -22.09 26.28
N GLU A 19 -2.13 -23.20 26.96
CA GLU A 19 -1.85 -23.37 28.37
C GLU A 19 -0.35 -23.24 28.65
N TYR A 20 0.49 -23.82 27.78
CA TYR A 20 1.93 -23.72 27.91
C TYR A 20 2.45 -22.31 27.59
N LEU A 21 1.90 -21.65 26.55
CA LEU A 21 2.24 -20.26 26.26
C LEU A 21 1.92 -19.35 27.45
N ILE A 22 0.73 -19.50 28.03
CA ILE A 22 0.30 -18.75 29.22
C ILE A 22 1.20 -19.08 30.42
N GLU A 23 1.54 -20.35 30.64
CA GLU A 23 2.42 -20.78 31.73
C GLU A 23 3.82 -20.17 31.59
N CYS A 24 4.44 -20.28 30.42
CA CYS A 24 5.71 -19.64 30.11
C CYS A 24 5.63 -18.13 30.33
N ALA A 25 4.52 -17.50 29.93
CA ALA A 25 4.34 -16.07 30.08
C ALA A 25 4.23 -15.62 31.54
N LYS A 26 3.43 -16.32 32.34
CA LYS A 26 3.24 -16.04 33.78
C LYS A 26 4.52 -16.22 34.58
N ASN A 27 5.39 -17.13 34.17
CA ASN A 27 6.62 -17.46 34.89
C ASN A 27 7.86 -16.75 34.33
N GLU A 28 7.72 -15.81 33.38
CA GLU A 28 8.84 -15.17 32.69
C GLU A 28 9.79 -16.19 31.98
N GLN A 29 9.24 -17.34 31.58
CA GLN A 29 9.94 -18.46 30.92
C GLN A 29 9.70 -18.48 29.40
N PHE A 30 9.68 -17.31 28.76
CA PHE A 30 9.50 -17.22 27.29
C PHE A 30 10.58 -17.94 26.49
N ASP A 31 11.79 -18.04 27.04
CA ASP A 31 12.87 -18.83 26.44
C ASP A 31 12.46 -20.30 26.25
N GLU A 32 11.63 -20.87 27.13
CA GLU A 32 11.17 -22.25 27.00
C GLU A 32 10.15 -22.41 25.87
N TRP A 33 9.22 -21.45 25.75
CA TRP A 33 8.30 -21.37 24.62
C TRP A 33 9.07 -21.25 23.29
N ASN A 34 10.00 -20.28 23.22
CA ASN A 34 10.79 -20.03 22.03
C ASN A 34 11.66 -21.24 21.64
N GLN A 35 12.21 -21.97 22.62
CA GLN A 35 12.92 -23.23 22.36
C GLN A 35 12.00 -24.34 21.85
N ALA A 36 10.80 -24.48 22.41
CA ALA A 36 9.81 -25.45 21.95
C ALA A 36 9.38 -25.13 20.50
N TYR A 37 9.17 -23.85 20.21
CA TYR A 37 8.78 -23.38 18.88
C TYR A 37 9.89 -23.60 17.85
N GLU A 38 11.12 -23.21 18.16
CA GLU A 38 12.25 -23.43 17.26
C GLU A 38 12.52 -24.93 17.03
N ALA A 39 12.35 -25.76 18.06
CA ALA A 39 12.44 -27.22 17.91
C ALA A 39 11.37 -27.77 16.98
N TYR A 40 10.14 -27.24 17.07
CA TYR A 40 9.04 -27.61 16.18
C TYR A 40 9.35 -27.22 14.73
N LEU A 41 9.79 -25.97 14.51
CA LEU A 41 10.22 -25.49 13.19
C LEU A 41 11.33 -26.33 12.57
N LYS A 42 12.36 -26.69 13.35
CA LYS A 42 13.45 -27.57 12.89
C LYS A 42 12.94 -28.96 12.49
N SER A 43 11.99 -29.50 13.26
CA SER A 43 11.38 -30.80 12.97
C SER A 43 10.61 -30.75 11.65
N GLU A 44 9.79 -29.73 11.45
CA GLU A 44 8.98 -29.57 10.24
C GLU A 44 9.81 -29.23 9.00
N TRP A 45 10.88 -28.44 9.15
CA TRP A 45 11.85 -28.22 8.08
C TRP A 45 12.47 -29.52 7.60
N LYS A 46 12.90 -30.38 8.51
CA LYS A 46 13.48 -31.68 8.15
C LYS A 46 12.47 -32.58 7.44
N ARG A 47 11.18 -32.50 7.82
CA ARG A 47 10.10 -33.26 7.19
C ARG A 47 9.82 -32.78 5.77
N LEU A 48 9.66 -31.47 5.58
CA LEU A 48 9.27 -30.87 4.30
C LEU A 48 10.44 -30.70 3.32
N PHE A 49 11.66 -30.51 3.84
CA PHE A 49 12.87 -30.27 3.05
C PHE A 49 14.02 -31.16 3.53
N PRO A 50 13.92 -32.50 3.37
CA PRO A 50 14.87 -33.45 3.94
C PRO A 50 16.31 -33.30 3.41
N ASP A 51 16.46 -32.76 2.21
CA ASP A 51 17.76 -32.54 1.56
C ASP A 51 18.37 -31.15 1.86
N GLU A 52 17.65 -30.28 2.58
CA GLU A 52 18.09 -28.91 2.90
C GLU A 52 18.49 -28.78 4.37
N LYS A 53 19.56 -28.01 4.63
CA LYS A 53 19.92 -27.64 6.01
C LYS A 53 18.92 -26.63 6.54
N TYR A 54 18.51 -26.78 7.80
CA TYR A 54 17.69 -25.80 8.51
C TYR A 54 18.33 -24.40 8.43
N ASP A 55 17.54 -23.43 7.96
CA ASP A 55 17.93 -22.03 7.84
C ASP A 55 16.81 -21.14 8.38
N LEU A 56 17.03 -20.58 9.58
CA LEU A 56 16.09 -19.67 10.22
C LEU A 56 15.87 -18.40 9.37
N GLY A 57 16.88 -17.95 8.62
CA GLY A 57 16.76 -16.79 7.73
C GLY A 57 15.84 -17.04 6.53
N ASN A 58 15.56 -18.30 6.20
CA ASN A 58 14.66 -18.71 5.13
C ASN A 58 13.44 -19.48 5.67
N ILE A 59 13.11 -19.30 6.95
CA ILE A 59 11.99 -20.00 7.59
C ILE A 59 10.64 -19.72 6.92
N GLY A 60 10.52 -18.56 6.24
CA GLY A 60 9.38 -18.19 5.40
C GLY A 60 8.94 -19.27 4.41
N LYS A 61 9.84 -20.16 3.99
CA LYS A 61 9.53 -21.29 3.11
C LYS A 61 8.57 -22.31 3.75
N LEU A 62 8.60 -22.45 5.09
CA LEU A 62 7.63 -23.29 5.82
C LEU A 62 6.22 -22.72 5.75
N PHE A 63 6.09 -21.40 5.64
CA PHE A 63 4.83 -20.71 5.85
C PHE A 63 4.13 -20.30 4.54
N TYR A 64 4.72 -20.57 3.38
CA TYR A 64 4.12 -20.26 2.08
C TYR A 64 2.78 -20.97 1.88
N ASP A 65 1.83 -20.28 1.22
CA ASP A 65 0.51 -20.81 0.89
C ASP A 65 0.61 -22.17 0.17
N GLY A 66 0.06 -23.21 0.81
CA GLY A 66 0.09 -24.59 0.32
C GLY A 66 1.20 -25.47 0.90
N SER A 67 1.99 -24.98 1.86
CA SER A 67 2.80 -25.87 2.69
C SER A 67 1.91 -26.78 3.53
N GLU A 68 2.39 -27.99 3.82
CA GLU A 68 1.74 -28.87 4.80
C GLU A 68 2.18 -28.53 6.24
N PHE A 69 2.74 -27.35 6.50
CA PHE A 69 3.16 -26.96 7.85
C PHE A 69 1.94 -26.61 8.69
N VAL A 70 1.79 -27.24 9.86
CA VAL A 70 0.69 -26.96 10.79
C VAL A 70 1.11 -25.87 11.76
N ARG A 71 0.41 -24.74 11.76
CA ARG A 71 0.68 -23.57 12.61
C ARG A 71 0.05 -23.72 14.00
N PRO A 72 0.62 -23.11 15.06
CA PRO A 72 -0.07 -23.00 16.35
C PRO A 72 -1.43 -22.34 16.18
N ASP A 73 -2.46 -22.90 16.81
CA ASP A 73 -3.84 -22.44 16.69
C ASP A 73 -4.36 -21.90 18.03
N PHE A 74 -4.67 -20.61 18.04
CA PHE A 74 -5.19 -19.86 19.18
C PHE A 74 -6.50 -19.13 18.84
N GLN A 75 -7.24 -19.61 17.84
CA GLN A 75 -8.46 -18.98 17.37
C GLN A 75 -9.54 -18.90 18.46
N GLU A 76 -10.19 -17.75 18.58
CA GLU A 76 -11.28 -17.46 19.52
C GLU A 76 -10.91 -17.64 21.00
N ILE A 77 -9.61 -17.65 21.32
CA ILE A 77 -9.16 -17.86 22.69
C ILE A 77 -9.27 -16.57 23.50
N ASP A 78 -9.73 -16.72 24.74
CA ASP A 78 -9.74 -15.65 25.74
C ASP A 78 -8.42 -15.64 26.52
N PHE A 79 -7.58 -14.62 26.27
CA PHE A 79 -6.34 -14.38 27.02
C PHE A 79 -6.51 -13.30 28.11
N THR A 80 -7.70 -12.74 28.30
CA THR A 80 -7.91 -11.62 29.22
C THR A 80 -7.50 -11.98 30.64
N ASP A 81 -7.75 -13.21 31.11
CA ASP A 81 -7.30 -13.66 32.44
C ASP A 81 -5.79 -13.89 32.52
N ALA A 82 -5.15 -14.32 31.42
CA ALA A 82 -3.70 -14.40 31.35
C ALA A 82 -3.07 -12.99 31.47
N ILE A 83 -3.62 -12.01 30.75
CA ILE A 83 -3.15 -10.61 30.79
C ILE A 83 -3.35 -10.00 32.18
N LYS A 84 -4.48 -10.24 32.85
CA LYS A 84 -4.70 -9.81 34.25
C LYS A 84 -3.64 -10.38 35.20
N GLU A 85 -3.21 -11.61 34.96
CA GLU A 85 -2.13 -12.26 35.69
C GLU A 85 -0.73 -11.91 35.17
N GLN A 86 -0.61 -10.83 34.38
CA GLN A 86 0.64 -10.25 33.88
C GLN A 86 1.40 -11.15 32.90
N ALA A 87 0.70 -12.02 32.17
CA ALA A 87 1.29 -12.72 31.01
C ALA A 87 1.55 -11.72 29.88
N TYR A 88 2.83 -11.46 29.54
CA TYR A 88 3.26 -10.54 28.48
C TYR A 88 4.04 -11.26 27.38
N PHE A 89 3.62 -11.21 26.13
CA PHE A 89 4.25 -11.89 24.98
C PHE A 89 5.50 -11.20 24.42
N ILE A 90 6.32 -10.59 25.28
CA ILE A 90 7.54 -9.87 24.88
C ILE A 90 8.53 -10.87 24.25
N ASP A 91 9.08 -10.53 23.09
CA ASP A 91 10.03 -11.37 22.32
C ASP A 91 9.52 -12.79 22.00
N ALA A 92 8.21 -13.03 22.07
CA ALA A 92 7.62 -14.34 21.81
C ALA A 92 7.68 -14.71 20.32
N HIS A 93 7.99 -15.96 20.02
CA HIS A 93 7.91 -16.52 18.66
C HIS A 93 6.50 -17.05 18.39
N LEU A 94 5.76 -16.31 17.57
CA LEU A 94 4.35 -16.54 17.23
C LEU A 94 4.13 -16.38 15.72
N GLU A 95 5.18 -16.59 14.91
CA GLU A 95 5.09 -16.47 13.46
C GLU A 95 3.99 -17.39 12.92
N ASP A 96 3.16 -16.82 12.06
CA ASP A 96 2.11 -17.54 11.36
C ASP A 96 1.04 -18.18 12.25
N ALA A 97 1.05 -17.90 13.57
CA ALA A 97 0.06 -18.38 14.52
C ALA A 97 -1.35 -17.84 14.17
N ASN A 98 -2.37 -18.65 14.44
CA ASN A 98 -3.75 -18.27 14.22
C ASN A 98 -4.35 -17.70 15.51
N ILE A 99 -4.43 -16.38 15.63
CA ILE A 99 -4.97 -15.65 16.80
C ILE A 99 -6.26 -14.89 16.40
N ASP A 100 -6.97 -15.45 15.42
CA ASP A 100 -8.22 -14.91 14.88
C ASP A 100 -9.28 -14.82 15.97
N ARG A 101 -9.94 -13.66 16.11
CA ARG A 101 -10.99 -13.38 17.11
C ARG A 101 -10.59 -13.59 18.58
N ALA A 102 -9.30 -13.65 18.90
CA ALA A 102 -8.86 -13.80 20.29
C ALA A 102 -9.06 -12.52 21.11
N HIS A 103 -9.23 -12.67 22.43
CA HIS A 103 -9.34 -11.55 23.38
C HIS A 103 -7.99 -11.26 24.03
N LEU A 104 -7.35 -10.17 23.60
CA LEU A 104 -5.99 -9.77 23.94
C LEU A 104 -5.90 -8.29 24.33
N GLU A 105 -6.96 -7.76 24.95
CA GLU A 105 -7.04 -6.36 25.34
C GLU A 105 -5.90 -6.01 26.31
N GLY A 106 -5.06 -5.04 25.94
CA GLY A 106 -3.89 -4.62 26.73
C GLY A 106 -2.69 -5.57 26.68
N ALA A 107 -2.67 -6.56 25.78
CA ALA A 107 -1.55 -7.47 25.62
C ALA A 107 -0.25 -6.73 25.23
N ASN A 108 0.89 -7.20 25.73
CA ASN A 108 2.20 -6.66 25.38
C ASN A 108 2.93 -7.65 24.47
N PHE A 109 3.14 -7.27 23.23
CA PHE A 109 3.85 -7.97 22.17
C PHE A 109 5.15 -7.26 21.76
N ASN A 110 5.70 -6.40 22.62
CA ASN A 110 6.90 -5.66 22.28
C ASN A 110 8.05 -6.62 21.90
N GLY A 111 8.71 -6.36 20.78
CA GLY A 111 9.80 -7.21 20.25
C GLY A 111 9.38 -8.60 19.73
N ALA A 112 8.09 -8.97 19.81
CA ALA A 112 7.63 -10.29 19.42
C ALA A 112 7.83 -10.57 17.92
N HIS A 113 8.08 -11.84 17.60
CA HIS A 113 8.19 -12.34 16.24
C HIS A 113 6.81 -12.82 15.75
N LEU A 114 6.11 -11.96 15.02
CA LEU A 114 4.71 -12.11 14.62
C LEU A 114 4.52 -12.09 13.09
N LYS A 115 5.57 -12.45 12.34
CA LYS A 115 5.51 -12.51 10.87
C LYS A 115 4.37 -13.43 10.43
N GLY A 116 3.51 -12.98 9.53
CA GLY A 116 2.42 -13.79 8.97
C GLY A 116 1.29 -14.15 9.95
N VAL A 117 1.31 -13.64 11.18
CA VAL A 117 0.31 -13.94 12.21
C VAL A 117 -1.10 -13.53 11.73
N ASN A 118 -2.10 -14.30 12.10
CA ASN A 118 -3.50 -13.98 11.83
C ASN A 118 -4.18 -13.41 13.08
N PHE A 119 -4.33 -12.09 13.14
CA PHE A 119 -5.10 -11.33 14.14
C PHE A 119 -6.47 -10.87 13.61
N ASN A 120 -7.00 -11.49 12.55
CA ASN A 120 -8.29 -11.09 11.99
C ASN A 120 -9.38 -11.10 13.07
N GLY A 121 -10.11 -9.99 13.21
CA GLY A 121 -11.17 -9.84 14.21
C GLY A 121 -10.73 -9.92 15.68
N ALA A 122 -9.43 -9.94 15.99
CA ALA A 122 -8.94 -9.99 17.36
C ALA A 122 -9.23 -8.68 18.12
N HIS A 123 -9.42 -8.81 19.44
CA HIS A 123 -9.53 -7.69 20.37
C HIS A 123 -8.14 -7.34 20.92
N LEU A 124 -7.56 -6.26 20.41
CA LEU A 124 -6.20 -5.78 20.69
C LEU A 124 -6.22 -4.35 21.22
N GLU A 125 -7.34 -3.90 21.79
CA GLU A 125 -7.51 -2.57 22.35
C GLU A 125 -6.43 -2.33 23.42
N ASN A 126 -5.69 -1.22 23.31
CA ASN A 126 -4.55 -0.86 24.17
C ASN A 126 -3.34 -1.81 24.11
N ALA A 127 -3.26 -2.71 23.13
CA ALA A 127 -2.10 -3.59 22.98
C ALA A 127 -0.83 -2.81 22.59
N SER A 128 0.34 -3.33 22.98
CA SER A 128 1.65 -2.76 22.61
C SER A 128 2.41 -3.71 21.69
N PHE A 129 2.87 -3.21 20.55
CA PHE A 129 3.62 -3.94 19.51
C PHE A 129 4.97 -3.28 19.20
N GLY A 130 5.49 -2.48 20.13
CA GLY A 130 6.74 -1.74 19.94
C GLY A 130 7.88 -2.65 19.51
N TYR A 131 8.58 -2.31 18.43
CA TYR A 131 9.68 -3.13 17.87
C TYR A 131 9.30 -4.53 17.37
N ALA A 132 8.01 -4.89 17.32
CA ALA A 132 7.59 -6.21 16.89
C ALA A 132 7.79 -6.42 15.37
N ASN A 133 7.97 -7.68 14.97
CA ASN A 133 7.96 -8.06 13.57
C ASN A 133 6.57 -8.56 13.14
N LEU A 134 5.81 -7.72 12.44
CA LEU A 134 4.46 -8.01 11.92
C LEU A 134 4.43 -8.06 10.38
N GLU A 135 5.55 -8.40 9.74
CA GLU A 135 5.63 -8.55 8.28
C GLU A 135 4.55 -9.53 7.78
N ASN A 136 3.75 -9.13 6.79
CA ASN A 136 2.62 -9.91 6.25
C ASN A 136 1.55 -10.35 7.27
N ALA A 137 1.44 -9.70 8.42
CA ALA A 137 0.40 -9.99 9.41
C ALA A 137 -1.01 -9.59 8.90
N TYR A 138 -2.04 -10.27 9.42
CA TYR A 138 -3.44 -10.03 9.06
C TYR A 138 -4.25 -9.46 10.23
N PHE A 139 -4.83 -8.29 10.04
CA PHE A 139 -5.62 -7.53 11.02
C PHE A 139 -7.01 -7.16 10.47
N LYS A 140 -7.57 -7.95 9.55
CA LYS A 140 -8.87 -7.64 8.95
C LYS A 140 -9.93 -7.54 10.04
N ASN A 141 -10.62 -6.41 10.10
CA ASN A 141 -11.63 -6.09 11.13
C ASN A 141 -11.14 -6.26 12.59
N ALA A 142 -9.82 -6.22 12.85
CA ALA A 142 -9.29 -6.27 14.21
C ALA A 142 -9.56 -4.96 14.96
N HIS A 143 -9.67 -5.05 16.28
CA HIS A 143 -9.85 -3.92 17.20
C HIS A 143 -8.50 -3.49 17.78
N LEU A 144 -7.92 -2.41 17.27
CA LEU A 144 -6.60 -1.88 17.65
C LEU A 144 -6.72 -0.48 18.26
N GLU A 145 -7.88 -0.15 18.81
CA GLU A 145 -8.14 1.14 19.43
C GLU A 145 -7.10 1.40 20.53
N ASN A 146 -6.45 2.57 20.49
CA ASN A 146 -5.37 2.95 21.42
C ASN A 146 -4.12 2.04 21.38
N ALA A 147 -3.94 1.20 20.36
CA ALA A 147 -2.75 0.35 20.25
C ALA A 147 -1.47 1.18 19.97
N ASP A 148 -0.36 0.71 20.51
CA ASP A 148 0.98 1.27 20.28
C ASP A 148 1.75 0.42 19.26
N LEU A 149 2.01 1.00 18.09
CA LEU A 149 2.67 0.40 16.92
C LEU A 149 3.91 1.24 16.55
N HIS A 150 4.73 1.63 17.54
CA HIS A 150 5.99 2.33 17.29
C HIS A 150 7.12 1.39 16.84
N ASP A 151 7.97 1.86 15.91
CA ASP A 151 9.16 1.14 15.42
C ASP A 151 8.86 -0.31 14.95
N VAL A 152 7.65 -0.55 14.46
CA VAL A 152 7.15 -1.87 14.09
C VAL A 152 7.38 -2.18 12.61
N HIS A 153 7.66 -3.44 12.30
CA HIS A 153 7.74 -3.94 10.92
C HIS A 153 6.36 -4.38 10.45
N LEU A 154 5.75 -3.66 9.51
CA LEU A 154 4.41 -3.92 8.98
C LEU A 154 4.42 -4.12 7.45
N GLU A 155 5.58 -4.45 6.89
CA GLU A 155 5.74 -4.63 5.45
C GLU A 155 4.77 -5.73 4.97
N GLY A 156 3.92 -5.40 3.99
CA GLY A 156 2.90 -6.30 3.45
C GLY A 156 1.72 -6.63 4.39
N ALA A 157 1.64 -6.07 5.60
CA ALA A 157 0.56 -6.35 6.54
C ALA A 157 -0.81 -5.83 6.05
N SER A 158 -1.91 -6.49 6.43
CA SER A 158 -3.27 -6.14 6.01
C SER A 158 -4.17 -5.71 7.16
N PHE A 159 -4.59 -4.44 7.16
CA PHE A 159 -5.50 -3.82 8.13
C PHE A 159 -6.89 -3.54 7.54
N ASN A 160 -7.34 -4.39 6.62
CA ASN A 160 -8.59 -4.15 5.89
C ASN A 160 -9.79 -4.07 6.86
N GLY A 161 -10.40 -2.90 6.99
CA GLY A 161 -11.51 -2.67 7.91
C GLY A 161 -11.13 -2.67 9.39
N ALA A 162 -9.84 -2.62 9.74
CA ALA A 162 -9.39 -2.55 11.13
C ALA A 162 -9.81 -1.25 11.81
N HIS A 163 -10.04 -1.31 13.12
CA HIS A 163 -10.30 -0.17 13.99
C HIS A 163 -8.98 0.36 14.57
N LEU A 164 -8.53 1.53 14.12
CA LEU A 164 -7.25 2.16 14.48
C LEU A 164 -7.47 3.50 15.19
N GLU A 165 -8.67 3.75 15.72
CA GLU A 165 -8.99 4.93 16.51
C GLU A 165 -7.97 5.10 17.65
N ASP A 166 -7.40 6.30 17.80
CA ASP A 166 -6.39 6.63 18.81
C ASP A 166 -5.05 5.84 18.71
N ALA A 167 -4.88 4.95 17.72
CA ALA A 167 -3.66 4.16 17.57
C ALA A 167 -2.45 5.04 17.21
N ARG A 168 -1.26 4.65 17.70
CA ARG A 168 0.01 5.34 17.43
C ARG A 168 0.89 4.49 16.53
N ILE A 169 1.06 4.92 15.28
CA ILE A 169 1.82 4.21 14.25
C ILE A 169 3.00 5.10 13.88
N GLU A 170 4.05 5.04 14.69
CA GLU A 170 5.22 5.92 14.60
C GLU A 170 6.45 5.15 14.15
N TYR A 171 7.23 5.67 13.21
CA TYR A 171 8.45 5.02 12.70
C TYR A 171 8.23 3.61 12.11
N ALA A 172 6.97 3.22 11.87
CA ALA A 172 6.63 1.91 11.34
C ALA A 172 7.02 1.76 9.87
N HIS A 173 7.40 0.54 9.49
CA HIS A 173 7.67 0.16 8.11
C HIS A 173 6.39 -0.33 7.43
N LEU A 174 5.80 0.47 6.56
CA LEU A 174 4.48 0.23 5.95
C LEU A 174 4.57 -0.11 4.44
N GLU A 175 5.74 -0.47 3.93
CA GLU A 175 5.93 -0.86 2.53
C GLU A 175 4.97 -1.99 2.12
N GLY A 176 4.15 -1.78 1.09
CA GLY A 176 3.15 -2.75 0.65
C GLY A 176 1.98 -2.98 1.61
N ALA A 177 1.94 -2.33 2.78
CA ALA A 177 0.86 -2.50 3.75
C ALA A 177 -0.50 -2.06 3.17
N GLN A 178 -1.55 -2.80 3.51
CA GLN A 178 -2.92 -2.59 3.05
C GLN A 178 -3.78 -2.06 4.20
N ILE A 179 -3.84 -0.74 4.38
CA ILE A 179 -4.66 -0.06 5.40
C ILE A 179 -5.92 0.47 4.72
N THR A 180 -6.70 -0.43 4.13
CA THR A 180 -7.91 -0.08 3.37
C THR A 180 -9.15 -0.13 4.24
N LEU A 181 -10.09 0.81 4.05
CA LEU A 181 -11.33 0.90 4.81
C LEU A 181 -11.15 0.94 6.34
N ALA A 182 -9.95 1.27 6.81
CA ALA A 182 -9.65 1.31 8.23
C ALA A 182 -10.40 2.47 8.88
N VAL A 183 -10.88 2.25 10.10
CA VAL A 183 -11.54 3.27 10.89
C VAL A 183 -10.46 4.03 11.65
N VAL A 184 -10.44 5.35 11.47
CA VAL A 184 -9.44 6.26 12.05
C VAL A 184 -10.15 7.51 12.55
N ASN A 185 -9.59 8.16 13.56
CA ASN A 185 -10.13 9.37 14.15
C ASN A 185 -9.06 10.47 14.27
N GLY A 186 -9.45 11.60 14.88
CA GLY A 186 -8.60 12.78 15.07
C GLY A 186 -7.33 12.54 15.88
N ASP A 187 -7.25 11.43 16.60
CA ASP A 187 -6.16 11.10 17.49
C ASP A 187 -5.26 9.97 16.95
N THR A 188 -5.74 9.19 15.95
CA THR A 188 -4.91 8.24 15.20
C THR A 188 -3.71 8.94 14.58
N LEU A 189 -2.49 8.49 14.90
CA LEU A 189 -1.23 9.11 14.50
C LEU A 189 -0.44 8.22 13.54
N PHE A 190 -0.10 8.77 12.37
CA PHE A 190 0.93 8.24 11.47
C PHE A 190 2.09 9.22 11.40
N PHE A 191 3.23 8.83 11.96
CA PHE A 191 4.41 9.69 12.06
C PHE A 191 5.67 8.97 11.57
N ALA A 192 6.42 9.62 10.68
CA ALA A 192 7.73 9.14 10.20
C ALA A 192 7.75 7.69 9.68
N ASN A 193 6.64 7.22 9.11
CA ASN A 193 6.54 5.88 8.54
C ASN A 193 7.23 5.80 7.18
N THR A 194 7.84 4.65 6.89
CA THR A 194 8.33 4.35 5.54
C THR A 194 7.22 3.68 4.73
N ILE A 195 7.11 4.03 3.45
CA ILE A 195 6.09 3.51 2.53
C ILE A 195 6.69 3.31 1.14
N ASP A 196 6.07 2.45 0.34
CA ASP A 196 6.39 2.30 -1.09
C ASP A 196 5.18 2.69 -1.96
N ASP A 197 5.22 2.44 -3.27
CA ASP A 197 4.12 2.75 -4.18
C ASP A 197 2.93 1.77 -4.09
N LYS A 198 3.07 0.69 -3.31
CA LYS A 198 2.05 -0.34 -3.08
C LYS A 198 1.30 -0.17 -1.77
N THR A 199 1.81 0.64 -0.84
CA THR A 199 1.11 0.97 0.40
C THR A 199 -0.26 1.59 0.08
N ASP A 200 -1.33 0.91 0.47
CA ASP A 200 -2.71 1.27 0.10
C ASP A 200 -3.52 1.77 1.30
N PHE A 201 -4.06 2.98 1.19
CA PHE A 201 -4.98 3.58 2.16
C PHE A 201 -6.39 3.81 1.58
N THR A 202 -6.74 3.08 0.52
CA THR A 202 -8.01 3.26 -0.19
C THR A 202 -9.19 3.06 0.76
N GLY A 203 -10.08 4.04 0.83
CA GLY A 203 -11.27 3.99 1.67
C GLY A 203 -11.03 4.42 3.13
N THR A 204 -9.77 4.64 3.53
CA THR A 204 -9.42 5.18 4.84
C THR A 204 -9.41 6.70 4.80
N SER A 205 -10.04 7.35 5.80
CA SER A 205 -10.15 8.81 5.85
C SER A 205 -8.84 9.46 6.30
N LEU A 206 -7.94 9.73 5.35
CA LEU A 206 -6.68 10.42 5.65
C LEU A 206 -6.90 11.77 6.34
N SER A 207 -7.99 12.49 6.04
CA SER A 207 -8.32 13.78 6.67
C SER A 207 -8.74 13.66 8.12
N SER A 208 -9.20 12.48 8.54
CA SER A 208 -9.57 12.22 9.93
C SER A 208 -8.33 11.96 10.79
N ALA A 209 -7.27 11.35 10.23
CA ALA A 209 -6.06 11.00 10.97
C ALA A 209 -4.99 12.10 10.98
N ARG A 210 -4.13 12.07 12.00
CA ARG A 210 -2.94 12.92 12.12
C ARG A 210 -1.80 12.32 11.30
N ILE A 211 -1.53 12.92 10.15
CA ILE A 211 -0.52 12.46 9.19
C ILE A 211 0.36 13.65 8.79
N LEU A 212 1.68 13.47 8.79
CA LEU A 212 2.61 14.48 8.31
C LEU A 212 2.30 14.88 6.85
N PRO A 213 2.44 16.17 6.47
CA PRO A 213 2.07 16.63 5.12
C PRO A 213 2.77 15.89 3.97
N GLU A 214 4.03 15.51 4.17
CA GLU A 214 4.82 14.76 3.18
C GLU A 214 4.26 13.34 3.00
N LEU A 215 4.11 12.60 4.09
CA LEU A 215 3.53 11.26 4.09
C LEU A 215 2.11 11.27 3.50
N ARG A 216 1.27 12.24 3.89
CA ARG A 216 -0.09 12.43 3.32
C ARG A 216 -0.06 12.58 1.81
N THR A 217 0.86 13.39 1.28
CA THR A 217 0.97 13.62 -0.17
C THR A 217 1.34 12.33 -0.91
N GLN A 218 2.24 11.53 -0.34
CA GLN A 218 2.65 10.25 -0.91
C GLN A 218 1.51 9.22 -0.84
N LEU A 219 0.79 9.11 0.28
CA LEU A 219 -0.38 8.24 0.41
C LEU A 219 -1.50 8.61 -0.57
N GLU A 220 -1.80 9.89 -0.74
CA GLU A 220 -2.77 10.35 -1.73
C GLU A 220 -2.35 9.99 -3.16
N ARG A 221 -1.05 10.11 -3.46
CA ARG A 221 -0.49 9.69 -4.75
C ARG A 221 -0.68 8.19 -4.96
N ASN A 222 -0.38 7.36 -3.96
CA ASN A 222 -0.56 5.91 -4.03
C ASN A 222 -2.02 5.52 -4.27
N ILE A 223 -2.95 6.09 -3.50
CA ILE A 223 -4.40 5.86 -3.69
C ILE A 223 -4.83 6.20 -5.12
N ARG A 224 -4.33 7.30 -5.70
CA ARG A 224 -4.60 7.66 -7.10
C ARG A 224 -4.02 6.63 -8.06
N GLN A 225 -2.76 6.22 -7.86
CA GLN A 225 -2.09 5.21 -8.68
C GLN A 225 -2.87 3.89 -8.69
N ILE A 226 -3.22 3.36 -7.53
CA ILE A 226 -3.95 2.10 -7.36
C ILE A 226 -5.31 2.16 -8.07
N ARG A 227 -6.05 3.26 -7.92
CA ARG A 227 -7.33 3.46 -8.60
C ARG A 227 -7.19 3.47 -10.12
N TRP A 228 -6.15 4.11 -10.65
CA TRP A 228 -5.86 4.12 -12.08
C TRP A 228 -5.46 2.76 -12.61
N GLU A 229 -4.61 2.03 -11.87
CA GLU A 229 -4.22 0.66 -12.23
C GLU A 229 -5.44 -0.27 -12.29
N LYS A 230 -6.38 -0.14 -11.34
CA LYS A 230 -7.66 -0.83 -11.40
C LYS A 230 -8.48 -0.44 -12.64
N TRP A 231 -8.58 0.85 -12.93
CA TRP A 231 -9.33 1.33 -14.09
C TRP A 231 -8.72 0.85 -15.43
N TYR A 232 -7.40 0.75 -15.54
CA TYR A 232 -6.74 0.23 -16.75
C TYR A 232 -7.11 -1.21 -17.03
N ASN A 233 -7.20 -2.05 -16.00
CA ASN A 233 -7.57 -3.46 -16.15
C ASN A 233 -8.97 -3.61 -16.77
N ASP A 234 -9.87 -2.68 -16.46
CA ASP A 234 -11.24 -2.62 -17.00
C ASP A 234 -11.31 -1.93 -18.38
N ASN A 235 -10.30 -1.14 -18.76
CA ASN A 235 -10.31 -0.26 -19.95
C ASN A 235 -9.05 -0.41 -20.83
N LYS A 236 -8.77 -1.65 -21.27
CA LYS A 236 -7.56 -2.00 -22.03
C LYS A 236 -7.26 -1.13 -23.26
N LEU A 237 -8.29 -0.61 -23.95
CA LEU A 237 -8.12 0.26 -25.13
C LEU A 237 -7.44 1.59 -24.78
N LEU A 238 -7.64 2.10 -23.57
CA LEU A 238 -7.13 3.39 -23.11
C LEU A 238 -5.98 3.25 -22.09
N GLU A 239 -5.62 2.02 -21.73
CA GLU A 239 -4.55 1.72 -20.75
C GLU A 239 -3.25 2.45 -21.09
N ILE A 240 -2.68 2.17 -22.26
CA ILE A 240 -1.35 2.68 -22.65
C ILE A 240 -1.30 4.22 -22.61
N PRO A 241 -2.19 4.97 -23.30
CA PRO A 241 -2.13 6.42 -23.27
C PRO A 241 -2.39 7.01 -21.88
N ALA A 242 -3.32 6.43 -21.11
CA ALA A 242 -3.61 6.93 -19.77
C ALA A 242 -2.47 6.64 -18.78
N ARG A 243 -1.84 5.47 -18.85
CA ARG A 243 -0.70 5.09 -18.01
C ARG A 243 0.51 5.99 -18.24
N ILE A 244 0.80 6.30 -19.51
CA ILE A 244 1.86 7.27 -19.87
C ILE A 244 1.54 8.63 -19.26
N PHE A 245 0.32 9.12 -19.47
CA PHE A 245 -0.12 10.41 -18.94
C PHE A 245 0.07 10.51 -17.42
N TRP A 246 -0.49 9.57 -16.68
CA TRP A 246 -0.50 9.63 -15.23
C TRP A 246 0.90 9.47 -14.64
N LYS A 247 1.75 8.63 -15.25
CA LYS A 247 3.15 8.49 -14.83
C LYS A 247 3.95 9.78 -15.00
N ILE A 248 3.76 10.52 -16.10
CA ILE A 248 4.46 11.80 -16.31
C ILE A 248 3.93 12.88 -15.35
N SER A 249 2.62 12.87 -15.08
CA SER A 249 1.99 13.81 -14.14
C SER A 249 2.27 13.52 -12.66
N ASP A 250 3.00 12.42 -12.37
CA ASP A 250 3.18 11.84 -11.04
C ASP A 250 1.85 11.65 -10.29
N TYR A 251 0.86 11.11 -11.01
CA TYR A 251 -0.51 10.92 -10.51
C TYR A 251 -1.14 12.19 -9.91
N GLY A 252 -0.73 13.36 -10.41
CA GLY A 252 -1.21 14.66 -9.94
C GLY A 252 -0.66 15.10 -8.57
N SER A 253 0.37 14.43 -8.05
CA SER A 253 1.01 14.78 -6.77
C SER A 253 1.77 16.12 -6.83
N SER A 254 2.25 16.52 -8.01
CA SER A 254 3.23 17.59 -8.17
C SER A 254 2.82 18.57 -9.26
N THR A 255 2.62 19.84 -8.88
CA THR A 255 2.34 20.93 -9.84
C THR A 255 3.45 21.07 -10.86
N ARG A 256 4.72 20.89 -10.44
CA ARG A 256 5.87 20.94 -11.35
C ARG A 256 5.81 19.80 -12.37
N SER A 257 5.45 18.60 -11.96
CA SER A 257 5.32 17.44 -12.86
C SER A 257 4.17 17.62 -13.84
N ILE A 258 3.03 18.17 -13.40
CA ILE A 258 1.90 18.51 -14.29
C ILE A 258 2.31 19.56 -15.33
N LEU A 259 2.97 20.65 -14.91
CA LEU A 259 3.46 21.69 -15.83
C LEU A 259 4.50 21.16 -16.81
N PHE A 260 5.43 20.31 -16.34
CA PHE A 260 6.39 19.65 -17.20
C PHE A 260 5.69 18.74 -18.22
N THR A 261 4.71 17.94 -17.78
CA THR A 261 3.88 17.09 -18.66
C THR A 261 3.23 17.93 -19.76
N PHE A 262 2.64 19.08 -19.40
CA PHE A 262 2.03 20.01 -20.35
C PHE A 262 3.03 20.53 -21.38
N LEU A 263 4.18 21.04 -20.93
CA LEU A 263 5.18 21.62 -21.82
C LEU A 263 5.78 20.54 -22.74
N PHE A 264 6.09 19.37 -22.18
CA PHE A 264 6.67 18.25 -22.92
C PHE A 264 5.70 17.68 -23.96
N SER A 265 4.41 17.51 -23.61
CA SER A 265 3.41 17.06 -24.58
C SER A 265 3.22 18.05 -25.72
N ASN A 266 3.17 19.35 -25.42
CA ASN A 266 3.08 20.38 -26.45
C ASN A 266 4.31 20.39 -27.36
N PHE A 267 5.48 20.09 -26.83
CA PHE A 267 6.69 19.93 -27.64
C PHE A 267 6.57 18.74 -28.60
N ILE A 268 6.03 17.59 -28.15
CA ILE A 268 5.76 16.44 -29.04
C ILE A 268 4.77 16.82 -30.16
N PHE A 269 3.65 17.47 -29.82
CA PHE A 269 2.70 17.94 -30.83
C PHE A 269 3.32 18.95 -31.79
N THR A 270 4.21 19.81 -31.31
CA THR A 270 4.97 20.75 -32.16
C THR A 270 5.76 19.98 -33.21
N MET A 271 6.48 18.92 -32.81
CA MET A 271 7.24 18.07 -33.73
C MET A 271 6.34 17.35 -34.74
N ILE A 272 5.16 16.88 -34.31
CA ILE A 272 4.17 16.26 -35.19
C ILE A 272 3.64 17.27 -36.21
N TYR A 273 3.30 18.49 -35.79
CA TYR A 273 2.80 19.51 -36.69
C TYR A 273 3.87 19.99 -37.68
N LEU A 274 5.13 20.09 -37.26
CA LEU A 274 6.23 20.33 -38.19
C LEU A 274 6.30 19.25 -39.28
N ALA A 275 6.21 17.97 -38.90
CA ALA A 275 6.21 16.86 -39.86
C ALA A 275 4.98 16.88 -40.79
N LEU A 276 3.78 17.16 -40.26
CA LEU A 276 2.56 17.29 -41.07
C LEU A 276 2.64 18.49 -42.03
N ARG A 277 3.26 19.58 -41.60
CA ARG A 277 3.51 20.76 -42.43
C ARG A 277 4.45 20.44 -43.57
N ASP A 278 5.55 19.72 -43.30
CA ASP A 278 6.50 19.30 -44.33
C ASP A 278 5.86 18.34 -45.35
N ALA A 279 4.84 17.57 -44.92
CA ALA A 279 3.99 16.76 -45.79
C ALA A 279 2.86 17.55 -46.49
N ASN A 280 2.79 18.87 -46.29
CA ASN A 280 1.77 19.79 -46.83
C ASN A 280 0.33 19.42 -46.42
N LEU A 281 0.15 18.81 -45.25
CA LEU A 281 -1.16 18.35 -44.74
C LEU A 281 -1.90 19.38 -43.88
N LEU A 282 -1.25 20.52 -43.56
CA LEU A 282 -1.79 21.58 -42.70
C LEU A 282 -2.17 22.86 -43.47
N HIS A 283 -2.31 22.78 -44.79
CA HIS A 283 -2.58 23.94 -45.64
C HIS A 283 -3.81 24.75 -45.16
N GLY A 284 -3.70 26.07 -45.18
CA GLY A 284 -4.79 26.96 -44.75
C GLY A 284 -4.93 27.14 -43.23
N THR A 285 -4.10 26.47 -42.42
CA THR A 285 -4.10 26.63 -40.96
C THR A 285 -2.99 27.55 -40.46
N ILE A 286 -3.20 28.18 -39.31
CA ILE A 286 -2.14 28.96 -38.63
C ILE A 286 -0.92 28.10 -38.28
N LEU A 287 -1.10 26.79 -38.08
CA LEU A 287 -0.02 25.82 -37.83
C LEU A 287 0.89 25.60 -39.05
N SER A 288 0.47 26.04 -40.24
CA SER A 288 1.31 26.06 -41.44
C SER A 288 2.16 27.33 -41.58
N SER A 289 1.97 28.32 -40.71
CA SER A 289 2.61 29.64 -40.82
C SER A 289 3.88 29.77 -39.99
N GLY A 290 4.93 30.33 -40.61
CA GLY A 290 6.22 30.62 -39.99
C GLY A 290 7.20 29.43 -39.92
N ASN A 291 8.50 29.74 -39.96
CA ASN A 291 9.58 28.73 -39.98
C ASN A 291 10.24 28.51 -38.61
N ASP A 292 9.88 29.31 -37.60
CA ASP A 292 10.46 29.24 -36.27
C ASP A 292 9.74 28.19 -35.40
N ILE A 293 10.50 27.24 -34.86
CA ILE A 293 10.00 26.21 -33.95
C ILE A 293 9.32 26.81 -32.72
N LEU A 294 9.79 27.97 -32.24
CA LEU A 294 9.21 28.66 -31.10
C LEU A 294 7.81 29.18 -31.41
N LEU A 295 7.59 29.67 -32.64
CA LEU A 295 6.28 30.14 -33.07
C LEU A 295 5.29 28.98 -33.19
N VAL A 296 5.71 27.86 -33.80
CA VAL A 296 4.87 26.66 -33.90
C VAL A 296 4.58 26.08 -32.52
N PHE A 297 5.53 26.14 -31.58
CA PHE A 297 5.30 25.74 -30.19
C PHE A 297 4.25 26.61 -29.49
N MET A 298 4.35 27.94 -29.62
CA MET A 298 3.33 28.87 -29.07
C MET A 298 1.95 28.67 -29.68
N GLN A 299 1.87 28.39 -30.98
CA GLN A 299 0.60 28.03 -31.60
C GLN A 299 0.10 26.68 -31.05
N THR A 300 0.98 25.69 -30.93
CA THR A 300 0.63 24.37 -30.39
C THR A 300 0.02 24.44 -28.99
N THR A 301 0.56 25.27 -28.08
CA THR A 301 0.02 25.44 -26.72
C THR A 301 -1.37 26.08 -26.67
N LEU A 302 -1.78 26.79 -27.71
CA LEU A 302 -3.09 27.42 -27.81
C LEU A 302 -4.18 26.49 -28.37
N VAL A 303 -3.80 25.38 -29.02
CA VAL A 303 -4.73 24.42 -29.64
C VAL A 303 -5.75 23.88 -28.62
N PRO A 304 -5.36 23.43 -27.41
CA PRO A 304 -6.32 22.94 -26.42
C PRO A 304 -7.37 23.96 -25.96
N PHE A 305 -7.07 25.26 -26.07
CA PHE A 305 -7.98 26.31 -25.63
C PHE A 305 -9.00 26.71 -26.71
N GLY A 306 -8.91 26.14 -27.92
CA GLY A 306 -9.83 26.46 -29.02
C GLY A 306 -9.67 27.88 -29.58
N ILE A 307 -8.60 28.59 -29.22
CA ILE A 307 -8.40 30.02 -29.52
C ILE A 307 -7.99 30.27 -31.00
N LEU A 308 -7.66 29.23 -31.76
CA LEU A 308 -6.82 29.38 -32.96
C LEU A 308 -7.49 29.50 -34.33
N GLY A 309 -8.83 29.53 -34.43
CA GLY A 309 -9.49 29.72 -35.74
C GLY A 309 -9.05 28.70 -36.81
N ILE A 310 -8.78 27.45 -36.41
CA ILE A 310 -8.40 26.37 -37.32
C ILE A 310 -9.63 25.92 -38.09
N ASP A 311 -9.63 26.12 -39.42
CA ASP A 311 -10.69 25.62 -40.27
C ASP A 311 -10.52 24.13 -40.56
N LEU A 312 -11.18 23.30 -39.74
CA LEU A 312 -11.16 21.84 -39.87
C LEU A 312 -11.77 21.33 -41.19
N THR A 313 -12.59 22.11 -41.89
CA THR A 313 -13.22 21.68 -43.14
C THR A 313 -12.22 21.53 -44.29
N THR A 314 -11.06 22.17 -44.18
CA THR A 314 -10.01 22.16 -45.20
C THR A 314 -8.97 21.06 -45.01
N LEU A 315 -9.03 20.32 -43.89
CA LEU A 315 -8.01 19.37 -43.49
C LEU A 315 -8.37 17.93 -43.85
N SER A 316 -7.35 17.11 -44.11
CA SER A 316 -7.52 15.67 -44.24
C SER A 316 -7.80 15.01 -42.88
N PRO A 317 -8.33 13.77 -42.84
CA PRO A 317 -8.69 13.11 -41.58
C PRO A 317 -7.54 12.96 -40.57
N ILE A 318 -6.29 12.84 -41.04
CA ILE A 318 -5.11 12.63 -40.17
C ILE A 318 -4.84 13.86 -39.29
N PRO A 319 -4.58 15.07 -39.82
CA PRO A 319 -4.46 16.29 -39.02
C PRO A 319 -5.65 16.55 -38.08
N ILE A 320 -6.88 16.30 -38.55
CA ILE A 320 -8.09 16.47 -37.73
C ILE A 320 -8.01 15.56 -36.50
N THR A 321 -7.65 14.29 -36.69
CA THR A 321 -7.52 13.31 -35.60
C THR A 321 -6.44 13.73 -34.61
N ILE A 322 -5.30 14.22 -35.07
CA ILE A 322 -4.19 14.66 -34.21
C ILE A 322 -4.58 15.89 -33.39
N ILE A 323 -5.22 16.89 -34.02
CA ILE A 323 -5.74 18.07 -33.33
C ILE A 323 -6.75 17.66 -32.26
N PHE A 324 -7.67 16.75 -32.60
CA PHE A 324 -8.66 16.25 -31.67
C PHE A 324 -8.02 15.54 -30.45
N ILE A 325 -7.02 14.70 -30.67
CA ILE A 325 -6.25 14.05 -29.60
C ILE A 325 -5.57 15.11 -28.72
N GLN A 326 -4.95 16.13 -29.31
CA GLN A 326 -4.30 17.20 -28.54
C GLN A 326 -5.29 17.97 -27.67
N VAL A 327 -6.47 18.31 -28.21
CA VAL A 327 -7.52 19.03 -27.49
C VAL A 327 -7.99 18.22 -26.28
N ILE A 328 -8.32 16.94 -26.48
CA ILE A 328 -8.69 16.03 -25.37
C ILE A 328 -7.58 16.00 -24.32
N PHE A 329 -6.34 15.79 -24.75
CA PHE A 329 -5.20 15.69 -23.86
C PHE A 329 -4.96 16.98 -23.06
N GLY A 330 -5.07 18.14 -23.70
CA GLY A 330 -4.93 19.43 -23.03
C GLY A 330 -6.05 19.71 -22.02
N TYR A 331 -7.29 19.30 -22.29
CA TYR A 331 -8.37 19.35 -21.30
C TYR A 331 -8.11 18.45 -20.10
N ILE A 332 -7.56 17.25 -20.30
CA ILE A 332 -7.18 16.34 -19.20
C ILE A 332 -6.08 16.98 -18.32
N ILE A 333 -5.05 17.57 -18.94
CA ILE A 333 -4.00 18.28 -18.18
C ILE A 333 -4.58 19.48 -17.44
N LEU A 334 -5.44 20.27 -18.08
CA LEU A 334 -6.04 21.44 -17.47
C LEU A 334 -6.89 21.02 -16.26
N ALA A 335 -7.67 19.95 -16.37
CA ALA A 335 -8.43 19.38 -15.26
C ALA A 335 -7.50 18.92 -14.12
N ALA A 336 -6.39 18.25 -14.43
CA ALA A 336 -5.39 17.85 -13.44
C ALA A 336 -4.75 19.07 -12.74
N LEU A 337 -4.41 20.12 -13.49
CA LEU A 337 -3.81 21.36 -12.96
C LEU A 337 -4.80 22.13 -12.08
N VAL A 338 -6.06 22.27 -12.51
CA VAL A 338 -7.13 22.91 -11.73
C VAL A 338 -7.37 22.15 -10.43
N THR A 339 -7.45 20.81 -10.50
CA THR A 339 -7.62 19.96 -9.32
C THR A 339 -6.44 20.15 -8.35
N ARG A 340 -5.21 20.19 -8.86
CA ARG A 340 -4.03 20.39 -8.00
C ARG A 340 -3.98 21.79 -7.40
N MET A 341 -4.34 22.82 -8.16
CA MET A 341 -4.44 24.18 -7.63
C MET A 341 -5.51 24.27 -6.54
N ALA A 342 -6.67 23.64 -6.72
CA ALA A 342 -7.72 23.61 -5.71
C ALA A 342 -7.23 22.99 -4.38
N ILE A 343 -6.52 21.85 -4.45
CA ILE A 343 -5.91 21.21 -3.27
C ILE A 343 -4.89 22.16 -2.61
N MET A 344 -4.04 22.81 -3.40
CA MET A 344 -3.03 23.74 -2.90
C MET A 344 -3.66 24.93 -2.16
N PHE A 345 -4.77 25.48 -2.67
CA PHE A 345 -5.48 26.58 -2.01
C PHE A 345 -6.24 26.15 -0.76
N GLN A 346 -6.76 24.92 -0.71
CA GLN A 346 -7.39 24.38 0.50
C GLN A 346 -6.37 24.25 1.64
N ASN A 347 -5.15 23.80 1.34
CA ASN A 347 -4.07 23.67 2.32
C ASN A 347 -3.43 25.01 2.74
N LEU A 348 -3.80 26.12 2.10
CA LEU A 348 -3.38 27.48 2.45
C LEU A 348 -4.41 28.21 3.33
N SER A 349 -5.50 27.55 3.70
CA SER A 349 -6.48 28.13 4.64
C SER A 349 -5.87 28.15 6.05
N PRO A 350 -5.86 29.31 6.73
CA PRO A 350 -5.11 29.55 7.96
C PRO A 350 -5.58 28.72 9.17
#